data_AF-A0A0G0KWW5-F1
#
_entry.id   AF-A0A0G0KWW5-F1
#
_cell.length_a   1.000
_cell.length_b   1.000
_cell.length_c   1.000
_cell.angle_alpha   90.00
_cell.angle_beta   90.00
_cell.angle_gamma   90.00
#
_symmetry.space_group_name_H-M   'P 1'
#
loop_
_entity.id
_entity.type
_entity.pdbx_description
1 polymer ?
#
loop_
_entity_poly.entity_id
_entity_poly.type
_entity_poly.pdbx_seq_one_letter_code
_entity_poly.pdbx_strand_id
1 'polypeptide(L)' 'MHVKKGDNVIVLSGKDKGKTGKIIRAFPRHDEVLVEGVNAKKVHERSTKREGKGTIIEKNFPIHVSNVKKVVADSKK' A
#
# COMPACT_ATOMS: atom_id res chain seq x y z
N MET A 1 10.13 9.98 8.91
CA MET A 1 9.35 9.50 7.73
C MET A 1 9.81 10.22 6.45
N HIS A 2 10.26 9.49 5.43
CA HIS A 2 10.88 10.07 4.21
C HIS A 2 9.94 10.20 3.00
N VAL A 3 8.68 9.81 3.14
CA VAL A 3 7.68 9.73 2.06
C VAL A 3 6.37 10.38 2.48
N LYS A 4 5.65 10.99 1.53
CA LYS A 4 4.37 11.67 1.78
C LYS A 4 3.23 11.03 0.98
N LYS A 5 1.99 11.32 1.39
CA LYS A 5 0.80 10.94 0.61
C LYS A 5 0.92 11.50 -0.80
N GLY A 6 0.66 10.66 -1.81
CA GLY A 6 0.72 11.03 -3.22
C GLY A 6 2.07 10.81 -3.90
N ASP A 7 3.14 10.49 -3.15
CA ASP A 7 4.42 10.11 -3.75
C ASP A 7 4.32 8.73 -4.43
N ASN A 8 5.07 8.57 -5.52
CA ASN A 8 5.33 7.28 -6.13
C ASN A 8 6.52 6.62 -5.44
N VAL A 9 6.35 5.35 -5.09
CA VAL A 9 7.38 4.56 -4.42
C VAL A 9 7.58 3.23 -5.10
N ILE A 10 8.78 2.68 -4.95
CA ILE A 10 9.13 1.30 -5.29
C ILE A 10 9.39 0.51 -4.01
N VAL A 11 8.91 -0.73 -3.98
CA VAL A 11 9.15 -1.66 -2.87
C VAL A 11 10.54 -2.28 -3.02
N LEU A 12 11.39 -2.13 -2.01
CA LEU A 12 12.76 -2.65 -2.00
C LEU A 12 12.84 -4.10 -1.54
N SER A 13 11.95 -4.52 -0.65
CA SER A 13 12.01 -5.79 0.07
C SER A 13 10.62 -6.34 0.37
N GLY A 14 10.54 -7.66 0.59
CA GLY A 14 9.29 -8.37 0.86
C GLY A 14 8.68 -9.05 -0.36
N LYS A 15 7.46 -9.58 -0.20
CA LYS A 15 6.73 -10.36 -1.22
C LYS A 15 6.51 -9.60 -2.52
N ASP A 16 6.34 -8.28 -2.41
CA ASP A 16 6.03 -7.38 -3.52
C ASP A 16 7.26 -6.58 -4.00
N LYS A 17 8.48 -7.09 -3.77
CA LYS A 17 9.73 -6.44 -4.18
C LYS A 17 9.72 -6.08 -5.67
N GLY A 18 10.12 -4.85 -5.99
CA GLY A 18 10.19 -4.33 -7.35
C GLY A 18 8.89 -3.72 -7.87
N LYS A 19 7.75 -3.91 -7.18
CA LYS A 19 6.51 -3.23 -7.56
C LYS A 19 6.59 -1.74 -7.25
N THR A 20 6.07 -0.94 -8.17
CA THR A 20 5.85 0.48 -8.00
C THR A 20 4.39 0.74 -7.66
N GLY A 21 4.14 1.78 -6.87
CA GLY A 21 2.79 2.17 -6.51
C GLY A 21 2.74 3.56 -5.89
N LYS A 22 1.55 4.14 -5.87
CA LYS A 22 1.29 5.45 -5.27
C LYS A 22 0.90 5.28 -3.80
N ILE A 23 1.39 6.17 -2.94
CA ILE A 23 0.97 6.22 -1.54
C ILE A 23 -0.43 6.81 -1.43
N ILE A 24 -1.40 5.98 -1.03
CA ILE A 24 -2.79 6.38 -0.75
C ILE A 24 -2.87 7.09 0.60
N ARG A 25 -2.17 6.55 1.61
CA ARG A 25 -2.18 7.07 2.98
C ARG A 25 -0.85 6.81 3.66
N ALA A 26 -0.40 7.78 4.45
CA ALA A 26 0.77 7.64 5.31
C ALA A 26 0.30 7.61 6.77
N PHE A 27 0.93 6.77 7.58
CA PHE A 27 0.71 6.63 9.02
C PHE A 27 2.00 6.98 9.78
N PRO A 28 2.28 8.28 10.04
CA PRO A 28 3.54 8.71 10.64
C PRO A 28 3.77 8.19 12.05
N ARG A 29 2.69 7.90 12.81
CA ARG A 29 2.77 7.39 14.18
C ARG A 29 3.31 5.95 14.26
N HIS A 30 3.17 5.19 13.18
CA HIS A 30 3.54 3.78 13.11
C HIS A 30 4.64 3.52 12.08
N ASP A 31 5.18 4.58 11.45
CA ASP A 31 6.15 4.47 10.35
C ASP A 31 5.69 3.53 9.22
N GLU A 32 4.39 3.57 8.91
CA GLU A 32 3.77 2.73 7.88
C GLU A 32 3.17 3.58 6.74
N VAL A 33 3.13 3.02 5.54
CA VAL A 33 2.50 3.61 4.36
C VAL A 33 1.60 2.60 3.65
N LEU A 34 0.43 3.06 3.26
CA LEU A 34 -0.49 2.32 2.41
C LEU A 34 -0.18 2.65 0.95
N VAL A 35 0.30 1.64 0.22
CA VAL A 35 0.66 1.74 -1.20
C VAL A 35 -0.34 0.94 -2.02
N GLU A 36 -0.82 1.53 -3.11
CA GLU A 36 -1.73 0.88 -4.04
C GLU A 36 -1.07 -0.32 -4.74
N GLY A 37 -1.80 -1.42 -4.90
CA GLY A 37 -1.32 -2.63 -5.60
C GLY A 37 -0.26 -3.44 -4.86
N VAL A 38 0.13 -3.01 -3.65
CA VAL A 38 1.14 -3.66 -2.80
C VAL A 38 0.46 -4.22 -1.55
N ASN A 39 0.95 -5.37 -1.06
CA ASN A 39 0.45 -6.02 0.16
C ASN A 39 -1.08 -6.24 0.15
N ALA A 40 -1.62 -6.62 -1.01
CA ALA A 40 -3.03 -6.94 -1.18
C ALA A 40 -3.35 -8.29 -0.51
N LYS A 41 -4.41 -8.32 0.30
CA LYS A 41 -4.91 -9.53 0.95
C LYS A 41 -6.42 -9.65 0.73
N LYS A 42 -6.86 -10.89 0.55
CA LYS A 42 -8.29 -11.23 0.51
C LYS A 42 -8.83 -11.23 1.94
N VAL A 43 -9.72 -10.30 2.23
CA VAL A 43 -10.39 -10.18 3.53
C VAL A 43 -11.81 -10.69 3.36
N HIS A 44 -12.21 -11.61 4.24
CA HIS A 44 -13.58 -12.07 4.32
C HIS A 44 -14.34 -11.12 5.25
N GLU A 45 -15.14 -10.24 4.66
CA GLU A 45 -15.94 -9.29 5.44
C GLU A 45 -17.32 -9.90 5.72
N ARG A 46 -17.66 -10.01 7.01
CA ARG A 46 -19.02 -10.42 7.40
C ARG A 46 -20.01 -9.35 6.94
N SER A 47 -21.14 -9.77 6.40
CA SER A 47 -22.18 -8.86 5.94
C SER A 47 -22.65 -7.94 7.07
N THR A 48 -22.48 -6.64 6.88
CA THR A 48 -23.22 -5.64 7.66
C THR A 48 -24.68 -5.64 7.22
N LYS A 49 -25.61 -5.52 8.18
CA LYS A 49 -27.08 -5.62 8.07
C LYS A 49 -27.79 -4.95 6.87
N ARG A 50 -27.10 -4.16 6.05
CA ARG A 50 -27.64 -3.43 4.89
C ARG A 50 -27.57 -4.20 3.56
N GLU A 51 -26.67 -5.16 3.41
CA GLU A 51 -26.57 -5.93 2.17
C GLU A 51 -26.18 -7.39 2.48
N GLY A 52 -27.13 -8.30 2.28
CA GLY A 52 -27.15 -9.65 2.85
C GLY A 52 -26.19 -10.68 2.25
N LYS A 53 -25.01 -10.29 1.76
CA LYS A 53 -23.98 -11.25 1.31
C LYS A 53 -22.60 -10.89 1.88
N GLY A 54 -21.94 -11.87 2.49
CA GLY A 54 -20.54 -11.74 2.87
C GLY A 54 -19.69 -11.70 1.61
N THR A 55 -18.89 -10.65 1.46
CA THR A 55 -18.09 -10.42 0.25
C THR A 55 -16.62 -10.65 0.54
N ILE A 56 -15.95 -11.33 -0.38
CA ILE A 56 -14.49 -11.42 -0.38
C ILE A 56 -13.99 -10.16 -1.07
N ILE A 57 -13.36 -9.28 -0.31
CA ILE A 57 -12.81 -8.02 -0.80
C ILE A 57 -11.29 -8.09 -0.79
N GLU A 58 -10.67 -7.57 -1.84
CA GLU A 58 -9.23 -7.36 -1.87
C GLU A 58 -8.92 -5.99 -1.28
N LYS A 59 -8.19 -5.97 -0.17
CA LYS A 59 -7.75 -4.75 0.51
C LYS A 59 -6.23 -4.70 0.53
N ASN A 60 -5.68 -3.53 0.23
CA ASN A 60 -4.26 -3.25 0.43
C ASN A 60 -3.99 -2.98 1.90
N PHE A 61 -2.84 -3.44 2.38
CA PHE A 61 -2.40 -3.23 3.75
C PHE A 61 -1.16 -2.33 3.79
N PRO A 62 -0.95 -1.61 4.91
CA PRO A 62 0.23 -0.79 5.06
C PRO A 62 1.52 -1.64 5.03
N ILE A 63 2.61 -1.00 4.64
CA ILE A 63 3.97 -1.53 4.68
C ILE A 63 4.88 -0.54 5.40
N HIS A 64 5.92 -1.05 6.05
CA HIS A 64 6.86 -0.22 6.77
C HIS A 64 7.66 0.70 5.84
N VAL A 65 7.92 1.93 6.25
CA VAL A 65 8.62 2.97 5.46
C VAL A 65 10.03 2.58 5.06
N SER A 66 10.70 1.68 5.81
CA SER A 66 12.04 1.19 5.45
C SER A 66 12.06 0.35 4.18
N ASN A 67 10.92 -0.24 3.81
CA ASN A 67 10.82 -1.17 2.68
C ASN A 67 10.40 -0.46 1.39
N VAL A 68 10.26 0.87 1.42
CA VAL A 68 9.90 1.68 0.26
C VAL A 68 10.95 2.74 -0.03
N LYS A 69 11.14 3.01 -1.31
CA LYS A 69 11.97 4.13 -1.78
C LYS A 69 11.14 5.04 -2.67
N LYS A 70 11.26 6.35 -2.45
CA LYS A 70 10.67 7.34 -3.34
C LYS A 70 11.28 7.22 -4.73
N VAL A 71 10.42 7.06 -5.74
CA VAL A 71 10.82 7.15 -7.15
C VAL A 71 10.51 8.57 -7.58
N VAL A 72 11.54 9.41 -7.64
CA VAL A 72 11.50 10.57 -8.51
C VAL A 72 11.62 10.03 -9.93
N ALA A 73 10.68 10.41 -10.80
CA ALA A 73 10.81 10.18 -12.23
C ALA A 73 11.92 11.11 -12.75
N ASP A 74 13.14 10.89 -12.29
CA ASP A 74 14.32 11.31 -13.02
C ASP A 74 14.39 10.35 -14.18
N SER A 75 13.98 10.88 -15.34
CA SER A 75 14.20 10.36 -16.67
C SER A 75 15.34 9.34 -16.67
N LYS A 76 15.01 8.07 -16.95
CA LYS A 76 16.01 7.12 -17.44
C LYS A 76 16.76 7.85 -18.56
N LYS A 77 18.01 8.20 -18.30
CA LYS A 77 18.97 8.60 -19.34
C LYS A 77 19.52 7.33 -19.98
#